data_AF-A0A849UKH5-F1
#
_entry.id   AF-A0A849UKH5-F1
#
_cell.length_a   1.000
_cell.length_b   1.000
_cell.length_c   1.000
_cell.angle_alpha   90.00
_cell.angle_beta   90.00
_cell.angle_gamma   90.00
#
_symmetry.space_group_name_H-M   'P 1'
#
loop_
_entity.id
_entity.type
_entity.pdbx_description
1 polymer ?
#
loop_
_entity_poly.entity_id
_entity_poly.type
_entity_poly.pdbx_seq_one_letter_code
_entity_poly.pdbx_strand_id
1 'polypeptide(L)' 'MNELGFIPVTLIPTVWIVAAYLLGSVAFGIIVSKLFSLPDPRTVGSGNPGATNVLRSGKKLAAALTLLGDVLKGWLPV' A
#
# COMPACT_ATOMS: atom_id res chain seq x y z
N MET A 1 26.77 10.69 8.05
CA MET A 1 26.80 12.12 7.70
C MET A 1 28.23 12.45 7.33
N ASN A 2 28.46 13.05 6.17
CA ASN A 2 29.79 13.61 5.88
C ASN A 2 29.96 14.93 6.65
N GLU A 3 31.17 15.50 6.60
CA GLU A 3 31.55 16.73 7.32
C GLU A 3 30.67 17.95 6.98
N LEU A 4 29.88 17.87 5.90
CA LEU A 4 28.94 18.88 5.41
C LEU A 4 27.49 18.64 5.84
N GLY A 5 27.22 17.63 6.67
CA GLY A 5 25.87 17.25 7.09
C GLY A 5 25.03 16.58 6.00
N PHE A 6 25.62 16.30 4.83
CA PHE A 6 24.96 15.59 3.74
C PHE A 6 25.03 14.07 4.00
N ILE A 7 23.90 13.39 3.87
CA ILE A 7 23.89 11.93 3.75
C ILE A 7 24.09 11.67 2.26
N PRO A 8 25.26 11.17 1.81
CA PRO A 8 25.42 10.82 0.41
C PRO A 8 24.37 9.76 0.08
N VAL A 9 23.40 10.11 -0.76
CA VAL A 9 22.42 9.17 -1.32
C VAL A 9 23.20 8.31 -2.33
N THR A 10 23.88 7.30 -1.80
CA THR A 10 24.66 6.36 -2.61
C THR A 10 23.72 5.42 -3.37
N LEU A 11 24.28 4.57 -4.24
CA LEU A 11 23.49 3.65 -5.07
C LEU A 11 22.56 2.75 -4.21
N ILE A 12 23.06 2.26 -3.08
CA ILE A 12 22.31 1.34 -2.19
C ILE A 12 21.03 1.99 -1.62
N PRO A 13 21.07 3.13 -0.90
CA PRO A 13 19.86 3.78 -0.42
C PRO A 13 18.94 4.24 -1.55
N THR A 14 19.48 4.60 -2.72
CA THR A 14 18.65 4.92 -3.90
C THR A 14 17.82 3.71 -4.33
N VAL A 15 18.47 2.55 -4.48
CA VAL A 15 17.80 1.29 -4.84
C VAL A 15 16.76 0.92 -3.77
N TRP A 16 17.09 1.12 -2.49
CA TRP A 16 16.16 0.84 -1.39
C TRP A 16 14.92 1.74 -1.43
N ILE A 17 15.09 3.04 -1.67
CA ILE A 17 13.98 3.99 -1.81
C ILE A 17 13.08 3.62 -2.99
N VAL A 18 13.66 3.28 -4.13
CA VAL A 18 12.90 2.87 -5.32
C VAL A 18 12.13 1.57 -5.04
N ALA A 19 12.77 0.57 -4.44
CA ALA A 19 12.12 -0.68 -4.08
C ALA A 19 10.96 -0.45 -3.09
N ALA A 20 11.18 0.37 -2.07
CA ALA A 20 10.17 0.77 -1.10
C ALA A 20 8.96 1.45 -1.77
N TYR A 21 9.21 2.37 -2.70
CA TYR A 21 8.15 3.07 -3.43
C TYR A 21 7.32 2.12 -4.30
N LEU A 22 7.98 1.23 -5.03
CA LEU A 22 7.30 0.25 -5.88
C LEU A 22 6.45 -0.72 -5.05
N LEU A 23 6.98 -1.20 -3.93
CA LEU A 23 6.27 -2.09 -3.02
C LEU A 23 5.08 -1.38 -2.34
N GLY A 24 5.27 -0.15 -1.86
CA GLY A 24 4.22 0.66 -1.26
C GLY A 24 3.11 1.08 -2.23
N SER A 25 3.41 1.18 -3.53
CA SER A 25 2.46 1.58 -4.58
C SER A 25 1.40 0.51 -4.90
N VAL A 26 1.53 -0.70 -4.35
CA VAL A 26 0.56 -1.77 -4.57
C VAL A 26 -0.77 -1.45 -3.88
N ALA A 27 -1.85 -1.26 -4.65
CA ALA A 27 -3.19 -0.98 -4.13
C ALA A 27 -3.94 -2.26 -3.72
N PHE A 28 -3.73 -2.71 -2.47
CA PHE A 28 -4.34 -3.96 -1.97
C PHE A 28 -5.86 -3.95 -2.01
N GLY A 29 -6.53 -2.80 -1.80
CA GLY A 29 -7.99 -2.77 -1.88
C GLY A 29 -8.52 -3.14 -3.26
N ILE A 30 -7.81 -2.81 -4.35
CA ILE A 30 -8.22 -3.21 -5.70
C ILE A 30 -7.99 -4.71 -5.90
N ILE A 31 -6.83 -5.22 -5.48
CA ILE A 31 -6.48 -6.65 -5.61
C ILE A 31 -7.45 -7.51 -4.82
N VAL A 32 -7.69 -7.16 -3.57
CA VAL A 32 -8.59 -7.90 -2.67
C VAL A 32 -10.04 -7.77 -3.14
N SER A 33 -10.51 -6.59 -3.56
CA SER A 33 -11.85 -6.47 -4.15
C SER A 33 -12.02 -7.39 -5.36
N LYS A 34 -11.05 -7.45 -6.27
CA LYS A 34 -11.08 -8.39 -7.41
C LYS A 34 -11.10 -9.84 -6.96
N LEU A 35 -10.25 -10.24 -6.01
CA LEU A 35 -10.18 -11.60 -5.49
C LEU A 35 -11.51 -12.05 -4.86
N PHE A 36 -12.22 -11.13 -4.22
CA PHE A 36 -13.52 -11.41 -3.59
C PHE A 36 -14.72 -11.11 -4.52
N SER A 37 -14.50 -10.85 -5.81
CA SER A 37 -15.56 -10.49 -6.77
C SER A 37 -16.44 -9.33 -6.28
N LEU A 38 -15.82 -8.33 -5.67
CA LEU A 38 -16.46 -7.09 -5.22
C LEU A 38 -16.36 -6.01 -6.32
N PRO A 39 -17.24 -4.99 -6.29
CA PRO A 39 -17.09 -3.81 -7.11
C PRO A 39 -15.72 -3.15 -6.93
N ASP A 40 -15.21 -2.50 -7.98
CA ASP A 40 -13.97 -1.72 -7.88
C ASP A 40 -14.12 -0.66 -6.78
N PRO A 41 -13.24 -0.64 -5.76
CA PRO A 41 -13.37 0.30 -4.65
C PRO A 41 -13.24 1.76 -5.09
N ARG A 42 -12.75 2.05 -6.29
CA ARG A 42 -12.68 3.41 -6.85
C ARG A 42 -14.02 3.91 -7.38
N THR A 43 -14.98 3.03 -7.62
CA THR A 43 -16.30 3.39 -8.15
C THR A 43 -17.40 3.40 -7.08
N VAL A 44 -17.05 3.11 -5.83
CA VAL A 44 -18.02 3.00 -4.71
C VAL A 44 -17.54 3.72 -3.46
N GLY A 45 -18.50 4.11 -2.61
CA GLY A 45 -18.22 4.72 -1.32
C GLY A 45 -17.41 6.02 -1.45
N SER A 46 -16.26 6.09 -0.79
CA SER A 46 -15.39 7.28 -0.84
C SER A 46 -14.44 7.30 -2.04
N GLY A 47 -14.46 6.29 -2.91
CA GLY A 47 -13.57 6.17 -4.07
C GLY A 47 -12.09 5.85 -3.74
N ASN A 48 -11.72 5.77 -2.47
CA ASN A 48 -10.36 5.43 -2.04
C ASN A 48 -10.21 3.89 -1.96
N PRO A 49 -9.20 3.25 -2.57
CA PRO A 49 -8.96 1.80 -2.49
C PRO A 49 -8.38 1.32 -1.14
N GLY A 50 -8.76 1.95 -0.02
CA GLY A 50 -8.33 1.57 1.32
C GLY A 50 -9.30 0.63 2.02
N ALA A 51 -8.84 0.01 3.11
CA ALA A 51 -9.58 -0.99 3.90
C ALA A 51 -10.98 -0.53 4.35
N THR A 52 -11.11 0.72 4.82
CA THR A 52 -12.41 1.27 5.25
C THR A 52 -13.42 1.32 4.11
N ASN A 53 -12.98 1.63 2.89
CA ASN A 53 -13.89 1.66 1.75
C ASN A 53 -14.25 0.25 1.29
N VAL A 54 -13.29 -0.68 1.30
CA VAL A 54 -13.55 -2.10 1.06
C VAL A 54 -14.54 -2.65 2.09
N LEU A 55 -14.49 -2.21 3.35
CA LEU A 55 -15.46 -2.59 4.38
C LEU A 55 -16.90 -2.18 4.05
N ARG A 56 -17.10 -1.10 3.30
CA ARG A 56 -18.43 -0.65 2.86
C ARG A 56 -19.11 -1.62 1.89
N SER A 57 -18.36 -2.55 1.28
CA SER A 57 -18.94 -3.67 0.53
C SER A 57 -19.65 -4.72 1.41
N GLY A 58 -19.52 -4.62 2.74
CA GLY A 58 -20.04 -5.59 3.70
C GLY A 58 -19.13 -6.80 3.94
N LYS A 59 -18.08 -7.01 3.13
CA LYS A 59 -17.14 -8.13 3.32
C LYS A 59 -16.00 -7.79 4.29
N LYS A 60 -16.20 -8.13 5.57
CA LYS A 60 -15.21 -7.88 6.65
C LYS A 60 -13.83 -8.50 6.38
N LEU A 61 -13.79 -9.73 5.86
CA LEU A 61 -12.52 -10.40 5.55
C LEU A 61 -11.73 -9.67 4.45
N ALA A 62 -12.42 -9.18 3.41
CA ALA A 62 -11.79 -8.40 2.35
C ALA A 62 -11.19 -7.08 2.89
N ALA A 63 -11.90 -6.42 3.81
CA ALA A 63 -11.38 -5.23 4.48
C ALA A 63 -10.15 -5.53 5.34
N ALA A 64 -10.19 -6.61 6.12
CA ALA A 64 -9.08 -7.03 6.97
C ALA A 64 -7.82 -7.39 6.15
N LEU A 65 -7.98 -8.13 5.05
CA LEU A 65 -6.87 -8.46 4.15
C LEU A 65 -6.30 -7.22 3.44
N THR A 66 -7.16 -6.27 3.07
CA THR A 66 -6.72 -4.98 2.53
C THR A 66 -5.87 -4.22 3.54
N LEU A 67 -6.35 -4.11 4.78
CA LEU A 67 -5.63 -3.44 5.86
C LEU A 67 -4.28 -4.11 6.13
N LEU A 68 -4.26 -5.45 6.22
CA LEU A 68 -3.04 -6.20 6.43
C LEU A 68 -2.03 -5.95 5.30
N GLY A 69 -2.46 -6.02 4.05
CA GLY A 69 -1.60 -5.73 2.90
C GLY A 69 -1.07 -4.30 2.88
N ASP A 70 -1.92 -3.31 3.17
CA ASP A 70 -1.55 -1.90 3.23
C ASP A 70 -0.57 -1.58 4.38
N VAL A 71 -0.69 -2.27 5.52
CA VAL A 71 0.27 -2.16 6.62
C VAL A 71 1.58 -2.86 6.27
N LEU A 72 1.52 -4.10 5.75
CA LEU A 72 2.72 -4.87 5.41
C LEU A 72 3.56 -4.18 4.34
N LYS A 73 2.95 -3.60 3.31
CA LYS A 73 3.69 -2.88 2.26
C LYS A 73 4.35 -1.59 2.77
N GLY A 74 3.84 -1.01 3.85
CA GLY A 74 4.44 0.15 4.50
C GLY A 74 5.53 -0.23 5.51
N TRP A 75 5.36 -1.36 6.21
CA TRP A 75 6.28 -1.82 7.24
C TRP A 75 7.50 -2.56 6.69
N LEU A 76 7.32 -3.40 5.67
CA LEU A 76 8.39 -4.26 5.14
C LEU A 76 9.63 -3.51 4.60
N PRO A 77 9.51 -2.35 3.91
CA PRO A 77 10.66 -1.67 3.33
C PRO A 77 11.34 -0.65 4.26
N VAL A 78 10.84 -0.49 5.50
CA VAL A 78 11.38 0.42 6.53
C VAL A 78 12.36 -0.34 7.43
#